data_AF-A0A949XMJ1-F1
#
_entry.id   AF-A0A949XMJ1-F1
#
_cell.length_a   1.000
_cell.length_b   1.000
_cell.length_c   1.000
_cell.angle_alpha   90.00
_cell.angle_beta   90.00
_cell.angle_gamma   90.00
#
_symmetry.space_group_name_H-M   'P 1'
#
loop_
_entity.id
_entity.type
_entity.pdbx_description
1 polymer ?
#
loop_
_entity_poly.entity_id
_entity_poly.type
_entity_poly.pdbx_seq_one_letter_code
_entity_poly.pdbx_strand_id
1 'polypeptide(L)'
;MTSQQPMDEQLVGSLEYGNYKASVYSSNVPGEFKVVYSDPTGHALEEAPLTGISTYHQREQEIYKRLRELSQGAHPRRNPDRGDAGEY
;
A
#
# COMPACT_ATOMS: atom_id res chain seq x y z
N MET A 1 6.27 0.86 25.11
CA MET A 1 5.45 -0.24 24.56
C MET A 1 5.58 -0.13 23.05
N THR A 2 6.53 -0.85 22.47
CA THR A 2 6.86 -0.74 21.04
C THR A 2 5.90 -1.65 20.29
N SER A 3 4.98 -1.06 19.54
CA SER A 3 4.05 -1.78 18.69
C SER A 3 4.84 -2.74 17.79
N GLN A 4 4.56 -4.04 17.93
CA GLN A 4 5.07 -5.08 17.06
C GLN A 4 4.57 -4.80 15.65
N GLN A 5 5.44 -4.31 14.77
CA GLN A 5 5.26 -4.49 13.34
C GLN A 5 5.38 -6.00 13.08
N PRO A 6 4.43 -6.65 12.39
CA PRO A 6 4.57 -8.06 12.06
C PRO A 6 5.88 -8.23 11.30
N MET A 7 6.79 -9.03 11.82
CA MET A 7 8.10 -9.34 11.21
C MET A 7 7.98 -10.15 9.90
N ASP A 8 6.81 -10.12 9.26
CA ASP A 8 6.42 -10.96 8.11
C ASP A 8 6.42 -10.19 6.78
N GLU A 9 6.47 -8.85 6.82
CA GLU A 9 6.36 -7.98 5.65
C GLU A 9 7.63 -7.14 5.46
N GLN A 10 8.45 -7.46 4.46
CA GLN A 10 9.67 -6.72 4.15
C GLN A 10 9.39 -5.66 3.09
N LEU A 11 9.70 -4.38 3.36
CA LEU A 11 9.64 -3.33 2.34
C LEU A 11 10.64 -3.66 1.22
N VAL A 12 10.13 -3.95 0.02
CA VAL A 12 10.94 -4.29 -1.16
C VAL A 12 11.06 -3.14 -2.15
N GLY A 13 10.18 -2.15 -2.05
CA GLY A 13 10.21 -0.97 -2.90
C GLY A 13 9.22 0.10 -2.46
N SER A 14 9.36 1.28 -3.03
CA SER A 14 8.38 2.35 -2.86
C SER A 14 8.30 3.20 -4.13
N LEU A 15 7.09 3.65 -4.45
CA LEU A 15 6.79 4.56 -5.54
C LEU A 15 6.20 5.85 -4.99
N GLU A 16 6.49 6.97 -5.62
CA GLU A 16 6.02 8.28 -5.19
C GLU A 16 5.35 8.99 -6.37
N TYR A 17 4.20 9.64 -6.10
CA TYR A 17 3.49 10.46 -7.06
C TYR A 17 3.06 11.78 -6.43
N GLY A 18 3.82 12.84 -6.71
CA GLY A 18 3.63 14.13 -6.07
C GLY A 18 3.86 14.03 -4.56
N ASN A 19 2.77 14.15 -3.80
CA ASN A 19 2.76 14.09 -2.35
C ASN A 19 2.30 12.73 -1.79
N TYR A 20 1.92 11.80 -2.67
CA TYR A 20 1.43 10.48 -2.29
C TYR A 20 2.52 9.43 -2.46
N LYS A 21 2.51 8.40 -1.63
CA LYS A 21 3.51 7.34 -1.62
C LYS A 21 2.86 5.97 -1.62
N ALA A 22 3.33 5.05 -2.45
CA ALA A 22 2.98 3.64 -2.41
C ALA A 22 4.18 2.84 -1.91
N SER A 23 4.05 2.18 -0.77
CA SER A 23 5.09 1.31 -0.21
C SER A 23 4.76 -0.14 -0.55
N VAL A 24 5.70 -0.86 -1.15
CA VAL A 24 5.53 -2.25 -1.57
C VAL A 24 6.26 -3.16 -0.59
N TYR A 25 5.50 -4.01 0.08
CA TYR A 25 5.98 -5.01 1.01
C TYR A 25 5.91 -6.38 0.36
N SER A 26 6.93 -7.21 0.55
CA SER A 26 6.87 -8.64 0.26
C SER A 26 6.45 -9.36 1.53
N SER A 27 5.49 -10.26 1.42
CA SER A 27 5.15 -11.19 2.51
C SER A 27 6.14 -12.37 2.53
N ASN A 28 6.07 -13.19 3.59
CA ASN A 28 6.78 -14.47 3.64
C ASN A 28 6.25 -15.52 2.65
N VAL A 29 5.16 -15.24 1.94
CA VAL A 29 4.63 -16.07 0.86
C VAL A 29 5.29 -15.70 -0.48
N PRO A 30 5.97 -16.64 -1.16
CA PRO A 30 6.62 -16.35 -2.43
C PRO A 30 5.60 -15.96 -3.50
N GLY A 31 5.77 -14.78 -4.10
CA GLY A 31 4.85 -14.24 -5.10
C GLY A 31 3.65 -13.49 -4.52
N GLU A 32 3.66 -13.23 -3.21
CA GLU A 32 2.69 -12.34 -2.57
C GLU A 32 3.37 -11.04 -2.14
N PHE A 33 2.87 -9.95 -2.69
CA PHE A 33 3.28 -8.61 -2.31
C PHE A 33 2.06 -7.84 -1.83
N LYS A 34 2.29 -6.79 -1.06
CA LYS A 34 1.27 -5.88 -0.56
C LYS A 34 1.70 -4.46 -0.85
N VAL A 35 0.81 -3.67 -1.43
CA VAL A 35 1.06 -2.26 -1.68
C VAL A 35 0.22 -1.44 -0.73
N VAL A 36 0.87 -0.54 -0.01
CA VAL A 36 0.22 0.41 0.91
C VAL A 36 0.35 1.80 0.32
N TYR A 37 -0.75 2.35 -0.16
CA TYR A 37 -0.86 3.72 -0.62
C TYR A 37 -1.07 4.63 0.58
N SER A 38 -0.25 5.67 0.69
CA SER A 38 -0.25 6.64 1.77
C SER A 38 -0.33 8.06 1.21
N ASP A 39 -0.99 8.93 1.96
CA ASP A 39 -1.09 10.35 1.64
C ASP A 39 0.14 11.13 2.16
N PRO A 40 0.29 12.43 1.86
CA PRO A 40 1.42 13.24 2.36
C PRO A 40 1.56 13.31 3.88
N THR A 41 0.47 13.12 4.61
CA THR A 41 0.49 13.09 6.09
C THR A 41 1.00 11.75 6.63
N GLY A 42 1.24 10.76 5.75
CA GLY A 42 1.73 9.44 6.11
C GLY A 42 0.62 8.48 6.54
N HIS A 43 -0.65 8.83 6.38
CA HIS A 43 -1.77 7.93 6.64
C HIS A 43 -1.96 6.99 5.46
N ALA A 44 -2.04 5.70 5.75
CA ALA A 44 -2.37 4.70 4.75
C ALA A 44 -3.82 4.89 4.28
N LEU A 45 -3.99 5.23 3.01
CA LEU A 45 -5.28 5.41 2.35
C LEU A 45 -5.87 4.09 1.85
N GLU A 46 -5.01 3.21 1.32
CA GLU A 46 -5.44 1.98 0.66
C GLU A 46 -4.35 0.92 0.77
N GLU A 47 -4.77 -0.33 0.93
CA GLU A 47 -3.88 -1.50 0.93
C GLU A 47 -4.38 -2.46 -0.15
N ALA A 48 -3.51 -2.79 -1.10
CA ALA A 48 -3.83 -3.68 -2.21
C ALA A 48 -2.90 -4.90 -2.18
N PRO A 49 -3.43 -6.12 -2.05
CA PRO A 49 -2.64 -7.32 -2.24
C PRO A 49 -2.30 -7.47 -3.72
N LEU A 50 -1.01 -7.60 -4.01
CA LEU A 50 -0.46 -7.98 -5.30
C LEU A 50 -0.21 -9.49 -5.25
N THR A 51 -1.25 -10.24 -5.61
CA THR A 51 -1.17 -11.69 -5.76
C THR A 51 -0.80 -12.03 -7.21
N GLY A 52 0.29 -12.75 -7.40
CA GLY A 52 0.67 -13.28 -8.71
C GLY A 52 2.17 -13.41 -8.88
N ILE A 53 2.59 -14.38 -9.68
CA ILE A 53 4.00 -14.67 -10.00
C ILE A 53 4.69 -13.48 -10.71
N SER A 54 3.91 -12.47 -11.11
CA SER A 54 4.38 -11.19 -11.64
C SER A 54 5.03 -10.34 -10.55
N THR A 55 6.32 -10.06 -10.69
CA THR A 55 7.08 -9.14 -9.83
C THR A 55 6.36 -7.79 -9.72
N TYR A 56 6.46 -7.11 -8.57
CA TYR A 56 5.88 -5.76 -8.40
C TYR A 56 6.27 -4.80 -9.52
N HIS A 57 7.46 -4.96 -10.13
CA HIS A 57 7.92 -4.25 -11.32
C HIS A 57 6.95 -4.31 -12.51
N GLN A 58 6.32 -5.47 -12.76
CA GLN A 58 5.33 -5.60 -13.84
C GLN A 58 4.04 -4.83 -13.54
N ARG A 59 3.77 -4.59 -12.25
CA ARG A 59 2.59 -3.89 -11.74
C ARG A 59 2.87 -2.43 -11.43
N GLU A 60 4.10 -1.93 -11.60
CA GLU A 60 4.46 -0.53 -11.31
C GLU A 60 3.56 0.46 -12.04
N GLN A 61 3.23 0.20 -13.31
CA GLN A 61 2.31 1.06 -14.06
C GLN A 61 0.89 1.07 -13.46
N GLU A 62 0.41 -0.05 -12.94
CA GLU A 62 -0.88 -0.13 -12.26
C GLU A 62 -0.86 0.59 -10.91
N ILE A 63 0.21 0.40 -10.12
CA ILE A 63 0.41 1.07 -8.84
C ILE A 63 0.48 2.59 -9.05
N TYR A 64 1.22 3.04 -10.06
CA TYR A 64 1.36 4.45 -10.39
C TYR A 64 0.05 5.06 -10.90
N LYS A 65 -0.69 4.32 -11.74
CA LYS A 65 -2.03 4.72 -12.15
C LYS A 65 -2.95 4.88 -10.94
N ARG A 66 -2.90 3.95 -9.98
CA ARG A 66 -3.71 4.01 -8.76
C ARG A 66 -3.32 5.19 -7.85
N LEU A 67 -2.03 5.41 -7.65
CA LEU A 67 -1.49 6.60 -6.96
C LEU A 67 -2.01 7.89 -7.60
N ARG A 68 -1.99 7.97 -8.93
CA ARG A 68 -2.52 9.11 -9.66
C ARG A 68 -4.02 9.29 -9.44
N GLU A 69 -4.81 8.23 -9.51
CA GLU A 69 -6.25 8.29 -9.21
C GLU A 69 -6.50 8.84 -7.79
N LEU A 70 -5.79 8.32 -6.79
CA LEU A 70 -5.90 8.78 -5.40
C LEU A 70 -5.52 10.27 -5.27
N SER A 71 -4.45 10.69 -5.97
CA SER A 71 -4.02 12.10 -5.97
C SER A 71 -5.05 13.05 -6.60
N GLN A 72 -5.91 12.53 -7.50
CA GLN A 72 -6.98 13.28 -8.16
C GLN A 72 -8.29 13.28 -7.35
N GLY A 73 -8.28 12.73 -6.14
CA GLY A 73 -9.46 12.62 -5.28
C GLY A 73 -10.32 11.38 -5.54
N ALA A 74 -9.80 10.36 -6.25
CA ALA A 74 -10.50 9.10 -6.32
C ALA A 74 -10.63 8.48 -4.93
N HIS A 75 -11.78 7.92 -4.63
CA HIS A 75 -12.01 7.29 -3.34
C HIS A 75 -11.13 6.03 -3.22
N PRO A 76 -10.47 5.82 -2.06
CA PRO A 76 -9.78 4.57 -1.80
C PRO A 76 -10.80 3.43 -1.87
N ARG A 77 -10.40 2.31 -2.49
CA ARG A 77 -11.13 1.06 -2.46
C ARG A 77 -11.14 0.64 -1.00
N ARG A 78 -12.30 0.86 -0.38
CA ARG A 78 -12.56 0.54 1.01
C ARG A 78 -12.32 -0.96 1.21
N ASN A 79 -11.12 -1.33 1.65
CA ASN A 79 -10.91 -2.62 2.28
C ASN A 79 -11.60 -2.53 3.66
N PRO A 80 -12.59 -3.39 3.95
CA PRO A 80 -13.33 -3.32 5.21
C PRO A 80 -12.54 -3.79 6.43
N ASP A 81 -11.21 -4.00 6.32
CA ASP A 81 -10.41 -4.69 7.34
C ASP A 81 -9.38 -3.80 8.06
N ARG A 82 -9.42 -2.48 7.88
CA ARG A 82 -8.69 -1.56 8.77
C ARG A 82 -9.69 -0.79 9.61
N GLY A 83 -10.04 -1.42 10.73
CA GLY A 83 -10.87 -0.83 11.77
C GLY A 83 -10.34 0.52 12.23
N ASP A 84 -11.29 1.42 12.40
CA ASP A 84 -11.30 2.49 13.38
C ASP A 84 -10.35 3.69 13.17
N ALA A 85 -10.82 4.63 12.36
CA ALA A 85 -10.71 6.04 12.72
C ALA A 85 -11.93 6.37 13.59
N GLY A 86 -11.75 6.37 14.92
CA GLY A 86 -12.83 6.53 15.89
C GLY A 86 -12.34 6.93 17.28
N GLU A 87 -11.85 8.17 17.35
CA GLU A 87 -11.64 9.00 18.55
C GLU A 87 -12.60 8.68 19.73
N TYR A 88 -12.05 8.47 20.94
CA TYR A 88 -12.70 8.70 22.24
C TYR A 88 -11.70 9.18 23.29
#